data_AF-A0A0D3JC07-F1
#
_entry.id   AF-A0A0D3JC07-F1
#
_cell.length_a   1.000
_cell.length_b   1.000
_cell.length_c   1.000
_cell.angle_alpha   90.00
_cell.angle_beta   90.00
_cell.angle_gamma   90.00
#
_symmetry.space_group_name_H-M   'P 1'
#
loop_
_entity.id
_entity.type
_entity.pdbx_description
1 polymer ?
#
loop_
_entity_poly.entity_id
_entity_poly.type
_entity_poly.pdbx_seq_one_letter_code
_entity_poly.pdbx_strand_id
1 'polypeptide(L)'
;MYNGCVGCPYKTFSAFYDYYEDFDYADKWVSAALDGTNMAFSSGRHGPNNFATLGDAARIEAVKKGTAYMNVWMYVIREFEDAIDDCENCADGLNCNELSDSFGPDSPQYKAVHAWDEGVAFYAGSLEGPNVGGSSAGKMVYRLAEKRCANFDTCESGSTGLSNVNKELLAEFTKGEAYLMDGNCSAVRPIVDRIIKQMTVPLVQGSLRYAYKVGSDPVYDDVGTGRSQKNAAEGAVFTAAVLPLVHECNVAAAKTISDEMKFGLYDQGDYPDFAAVKAAFESTYDCLGITCADVGGLSPGGVAAACDGAPSCLPDDELDYDADGEFRLADATFLAQVWANQSSFTNPSPGVTKLPPCNGGDFNGDGDVRLLDAVLLAQYWALNNPNSRRRATANEWSGDSPGRSLASTSTHGTIVGRKDGQKMQLFAYSSTPWTTVEVAFADGEIESVAAENGLTAIIHANKKQVGIGDLSGSGATHPSGLAMTVTFSPDTDMDSVRIDFSSEVTAIVHAIAQVQDVGPGPAGLLFH
;
A
#
# COMPACT_ATOMS: atom_id res chain seq x y z
N MET A 1 6.29 -8.74 17.92
CA MET A 1 5.66 -8.68 16.58
C MET A 1 4.17 -8.99 16.60
N TYR A 2 3.66 -9.95 17.39
CA TYR A 2 2.21 -10.24 17.42
C TYR A 2 1.50 -9.85 18.72
N ASN A 3 2.11 -10.11 19.89
CA ASN A 3 1.54 -9.75 21.19
C ASN A 3 2.59 -9.03 22.05
N GLY A 4 2.13 -8.23 23.02
CA GLY A 4 2.99 -7.70 24.09
C GLY A 4 3.92 -6.56 23.69
N CYS A 5 3.68 -5.90 22.55
CA CYS A 5 4.35 -4.66 22.15
C CYS A 5 3.29 -3.58 21.86
N VAL A 6 3.69 -2.30 21.74
CA VAL A 6 2.73 -1.20 21.64
C VAL A 6 2.04 -1.17 20.28
N GLY A 7 2.77 -1.34 19.18
CA GLY A 7 2.22 -1.47 17.83
C GLY A 7 1.74 -2.88 17.46
N CYS A 8 1.74 -3.83 18.40
CA CYS A 8 1.35 -5.21 18.13
C CYS A 8 -0.18 -5.37 18.01
N PRO A 9 -0.67 -6.24 17.10
CA PRO A 9 0.13 -7.03 16.15
C PRO A 9 0.56 -6.18 14.94
N TYR A 10 1.83 -6.27 14.53
CA TYR A 10 2.33 -5.54 13.36
C TYR A 10 1.67 -6.06 12.08
N LYS A 11 1.14 -5.15 11.25
CA LYS A 11 0.35 -5.48 10.06
C LYS A 11 1.01 -6.54 9.19
N THR A 12 2.26 -6.32 8.78
CA THR A 12 2.97 -7.26 7.89
C THR A 12 3.25 -8.60 8.54
N PHE A 13 3.60 -8.64 9.83
CA PHE A 13 3.81 -9.91 10.51
C PHE A 13 2.51 -10.71 10.66
N SER A 14 1.38 -10.02 10.90
CA SER A 14 0.05 -10.65 10.92
C SER A 14 -0.26 -11.36 9.62
N ALA A 15 -0.01 -10.74 8.47
CA ALA A 15 -0.23 -11.37 7.16
C ALA A 15 0.58 -12.68 7.01
N PHE A 16 1.82 -12.70 7.50
CA PHE A 16 2.67 -13.91 7.50
C PHE A 16 2.16 -14.97 8.46
N TYR A 17 1.74 -14.59 9.66
CA TYR A 17 1.12 -15.50 10.62
C TYR A 17 -0.20 -16.07 10.08
N ASP A 18 -1.09 -15.26 9.51
CA ASP A 18 -2.38 -15.72 8.98
C ASP A 18 -2.22 -16.67 7.78
N TYR A 19 -1.13 -16.50 7.01
CA TYR A 19 -0.79 -17.40 5.91
C TYR A 19 -0.21 -18.74 6.39
N TYR A 20 0.74 -18.72 7.32
CA TYR A 20 1.49 -19.93 7.73
C TYR A 20 0.93 -20.63 8.98
N GLU A 21 0.22 -19.90 9.82
CA GLU A 21 -0.22 -20.29 11.17
C GLU A 21 0.92 -20.68 12.11
N ASP A 22 2.14 -20.19 11.84
CA ASP A 22 3.36 -20.47 12.60
C ASP A 22 4.07 -19.14 12.92
N PHE A 23 4.24 -18.82 14.21
CA PHE A 23 4.98 -17.61 14.63
C PHE A 23 6.46 -17.66 14.22
N ASP A 24 7.03 -18.86 14.16
CA ASP A 24 8.42 -19.16 13.83
C ASP A 24 8.57 -19.66 12.39
N TYR A 25 7.64 -19.35 11.48
CA TYR A 25 7.58 -19.88 10.11
C TYR A 25 8.95 -19.89 9.39
N ALA A 26 9.72 -18.80 9.50
CA ALA A 26 10.99 -18.63 8.81
C ALA A 26 12.12 -19.46 9.46
N ASP A 27 12.15 -19.57 10.79
CA ASP A 27 13.10 -20.41 11.52
C ASP A 27 12.78 -21.89 11.31
N LYS A 28 11.50 -22.27 11.47
CA LYS A 28 10.99 -23.62 11.23
C LYS A 28 11.39 -24.13 9.85
N TRP A 29 11.30 -23.29 8.81
CA TRP A 29 11.77 -23.62 7.46
C TRP A 29 13.28 -23.85 7.36
N VAL A 30 14.09 -22.91 7.87
CA VAL A 30 15.56 -22.97 7.75
C VAL A 30 16.15 -24.08 8.62
N SER A 31 15.67 -24.24 9.85
CA SER A 31 16.09 -25.28 10.79
C SER A 31 15.77 -26.68 10.24
N ALA A 32 14.56 -26.90 9.71
CA ALA A 32 14.22 -28.17 9.06
C ALA A 32 15.09 -28.45 7.82
N ALA A 33 15.38 -27.44 7.01
CA ALA A 33 16.27 -27.58 5.86
C ALA A 33 17.71 -27.92 6.28
N LEU A 34 18.24 -27.30 7.34
CA LEU A 34 19.56 -27.59 7.93
C LEU A 34 19.64 -29.02 8.47
N ASP A 35 18.60 -29.46 9.18
CA ASP A 35 18.53 -30.81 9.77
C ASP A 35 18.21 -31.89 8.73
N GLY A 36 17.70 -31.49 7.55
CA GLY A 36 17.23 -32.43 6.53
C GLY A 36 15.98 -33.19 6.98
N THR A 37 15.09 -32.52 7.71
CA THR A 37 13.86 -33.10 8.25
C THR A 37 12.65 -32.57 7.48
N ASN A 38 11.60 -33.40 7.36
CA ASN A 38 10.37 -32.96 6.72
C ASN A 38 9.69 -31.90 7.58
N MET A 39 9.16 -30.86 6.93
CA MET A 39 8.34 -29.86 7.60
C MET A 39 7.09 -29.53 6.78
N ALA A 40 6.03 -29.18 7.48
CA ALA A 40 4.85 -28.54 6.93
C ALA A 40 4.50 -27.35 7.83
N PHE A 41 4.01 -26.28 7.22
CA PHE A 41 3.41 -25.19 7.96
C PHE A 41 2.10 -25.67 8.59
N SER A 42 1.71 -25.07 9.71
CA SER A 42 0.47 -25.43 10.42
C SER A 42 -0.76 -25.27 9.52
N SER A 43 -0.78 -24.24 8.67
CA SER A 43 -1.84 -24.02 7.68
C SER A 43 -1.87 -25.04 6.53
N GLY A 44 -0.80 -25.83 6.36
CA GLY A 44 -0.60 -26.72 5.22
C GLY A 44 -0.33 -26.01 3.88
N ARG A 45 -0.31 -24.67 3.84
CA ARG A 45 -0.01 -23.90 2.63
C ARG A 45 1.47 -24.03 2.25
N HIS A 46 1.76 -23.93 0.95
CA HIS A 46 3.13 -23.98 0.40
C HIS A 46 4.00 -25.15 0.93
N GLY A 47 3.41 -26.36 0.97
CA GLY A 47 4.05 -27.61 1.37
C GLY A 47 3.37 -28.84 0.74
N PRO A 48 3.74 -30.07 1.15
CA PRO A 48 4.73 -30.39 2.19
C PRO A 48 6.18 -30.18 1.74
N ASN A 49 7.03 -29.64 2.63
CA ASN A 49 8.45 -29.36 2.36
C ASN A 49 9.30 -30.53 2.88
N ASN A 50 9.37 -31.59 2.09
CA ASN A 50 9.99 -32.87 2.47
C ASN A 50 11.52 -32.84 2.35
N PHE A 51 12.22 -32.02 3.15
CA PHE A 51 13.67 -31.87 3.04
C PHE A 51 14.47 -33.17 3.24
N ALA A 52 13.90 -34.19 3.89
CA ALA A 52 14.57 -35.50 4.03
C ALA A 52 14.71 -36.24 2.68
N THR A 53 13.84 -35.93 1.71
CA THR A 53 13.83 -36.56 0.39
C THR A 53 14.26 -35.61 -0.73
N LEU A 54 14.25 -34.30 -0.48
CA LEU A 54 14.78 -33.31 -1.42
C LEU A 54 16.31 -33.43 -1.50
N GLY A 55 16.86 -33.21 -2.70
CA GLY A 55 18.32 -33.27 -2.90
C GLY A 55 19.07 -32.15 -2.17
N ASP A 56 20.38 -32.35 -1.96
CA ASP A 56 21.24 -31.37 -1.26
C ASP A 56 21.20 -29.98 -1.90
N ALA A 57 21.08 -29.91 -3.24
CA ALA A 57 20.95 -28.65 -3.95
C ALA A 57 19.70 -27.86 -3.52
N ALA A 58 18.58 -28.54 -3.29
CA ALA A 58 17.35 -27.89 -2.84
C ALA A 58 17.48 -27.39 -1.39
N ARG A 59 18.05 -28.22 -0.50
CA ARG A 59 18.28 -27.83 0.89
C ARG A 59 19.24 -26.65 1.02
N ILE A 60 20.32 -26.63 0.23
CA ILE A 60 21.28 -25.52 0.22
C ILE A 60 20.59 -24.19 -0.13
N GLU A 61 19.71 -24.19 -1.13
CA GLU A 61 18.98 -22.97 -1.48
C GLU A 61 17.88 -22.65 -0.46
N ALA A 62 17.19 -23.66 0.10
CA ALA A 62 16.23 -23.47 1.19
C ALA A 62 16.84 -22.74 2.39
N VAL A 63 18.04 -23.16 2.82
CA VAL A 63 18.79 -22.52 3.90
C VAL A 63 19.24 -21.12 3.48
N LYS A 64 20.02 -21.00 2.40
CA LYS A 64 20.66 -19.72 2.03
C LYS A 64 19.64 -18.62 1.74
N LYS A 65 18.57 -18.95 1.04
CA LYS A 65 17.53 -18.01 0.61
C LYS A 65 16.52 -17.80 1.73
N GLY A 66 16.18 -18.83 2.51
CA GLY A 66 15.25 -18.72 3.63
C GLY A 66 15.82 -17.85 4.74
N THR A 67 17.12 -17.95 5.03
CA THR A 67 17.78 -17.05 5.98
C THR A 67 17.72 -15.60 5.50
N ALA A 68 18.06 -15.32 4.24
CA ALA A 68 18.16 -13.94 3.75
C ALA A 68 16.80 -13.29 3.44
N TYR A 69 15.81 -14.05 2.94
CA TYR A 69 14.60 -13.48 2.35
C TYR A 69 13.32 -13.83 3.08
N MET A 70 13.36 -14.76 4.05
CA MET A 70 12.24 -14.99 4.97
C MET A 70 12.58 -14.44 6.36
N ASN A 71 13.75 -14.81 6.92
CA ASN A 71 14.15 -14.38 8.26
C ASN A 71 14.62 -12.92 8.28
N VAL A 72 15.70 -12.60 7.56
CA VAL A 72 16.25 -11.24 7.56
C VAL A 72 15.25 -10.23 7.00
N TRP A 73 14.48 -10.59 5.96
CA TRP A 73 13.44 -9.70 5.41
C TRP A 73 12.39 -9.30 6.46
N MET A 74 11.91 -10.25 7.26
CA MET A 74 10.96 -9.96 8.34
C MET A 74 11.63 -9.24 9.52
N TYR A 75 12.89 -9.55 9.81
CA TYR A 75 13.65 -8.85 10.85
C TYR A 75 13.87 -7.37 10.51
N VAL A 76 14.18 -7.04 9.25
CA VAL A 76 14.26 -5.64 8.81
C VAL A 76 12.96 -4.88 9.11
N ILE A 77 11.82 -5.51 8.86
CA ILE A 77 10.51 -4.91 9.17
C ILE A 77 10.29 -4.80 10.68
N ARG A 78 10.70 -5.81 11.45
CA ARG A 78 10.66 -5.76 12.93
C ARG A 78 11.34 -4.51 13.47
N GLU A 79 12.52 -4.19 12.94
CA GLU A 79 13.32 -3.05 13.39
C GLU A 79 12.66 -1.71 13.02
N PHE A 80 12.07 -1.60 11.83
CA PHE A 80 11.32 -0.40 11.46
C PHE A 80 10.03 -0.22 12.29
N GLU A 81 9.36 -1.31 12.65
CA GLU A 81 8.24 -1.28 13.59
C GLU A 81 8.69 -0.90 15.00
N ASP A 82 9.86 -1.39 15.44
CA ASP A 82 10.44 -1.02 16.74
C ASP A 82 10.82 0.46 16.79
N ALA A 83 11.35 1.00 15.69
CA ALA A 83 11.65 2.42 15.57
C ALA A 83 10.40 3.30 15.77
N ILE A 84 9.24 2.88 15.24
CA ILE A 84 7.97 3.59 15.45
C ILE A 84 7.52 3.47 16.91
N ASP A 85 7.53 2.26 17.47
CA ASP A 85 7.14 2.01 18.86
C ASP A 85 8.00 2.83 19.85
N ASP A 86 9.32 2.86 19.62
CA ASP A 86 10.29 3.61 20.43
C ASP A 86 10.08 5.13 20.33
N CYS A 87 9.73 5.61 19.14
CA CYS A 87 9.44 7.03 18.90
C CYS A 87 8.18 7.47 19.67
N GLU A 88 7.11 6.65 19.62
CA GLU A 88 5.81 6.99 20.18
C GLU A 88 5.75 6.85 21.71
N ASN A 89 6.43 5.85 22.31
CA ASN A 89 6.09 5.38 23.65
C ASN A 89 7.21 5.41 24.70
N CYS A 90 8.46 5.76 24.38
CA CYS A 90 9.51 5.75 25.40
C CYS A 90 9.49 7.00 26.33
N ALA A 91 8.33 7.57 26.67
CA ALA A 91 8.24 8.57 27.75
C ALA A 91 8.23 7.87 29.13
N ASP A 92 9.33 7.96 29.86
CA ASP A 92 9.47 7.64 31.28
C ASP A 92 9.12 6.19 31.72
N GLY A 93 10.06 5.26 31.50
CA GLY A 93 10.33 4.21 32.51
C GLY A 93 9.61 2.86 32.41
N LEU A 94 9.09 2.45 31.26
CA LEU A 94 8.67 1.05 31.04
C LEU A 94 9.15 0.52 29.67
N ASN A 95 10.04 -0.49 29.75
CA ASN A 95 10.41 -1.53 28.78
C ASN A 95 10.00 -1.38 27.29
N CYS A 96 10.66 -0.47 26.59
CA CYS A 96 11.02 -0.67 25.18
C CYS A 96 11.92 -1.95 25.15
N ASN A 97 11.54 -3.00 24.41
CA ASN A 97 11.87 -4.43 24.66
C ASN A 97 13.34 -4.78 25.01
N GLU A 98 13.53 -5.83 25.83
CA GLU A 98 14.82 -6.43 26.27
C GLU A 98 15.70 -7.03 25.15
N LEU A 99 15.28 -6.98 23.88
CA LEU A 99 16.00 -7.59 22.75
C LEU A 99 16.80 -6.58 21.90
N SER A 100 16.52 -5.28 22.03
CA SER A 100 17.42 -4.24 21.53
C SER A 100 18.48 -4.01 22.60
N ASP A 101 19.75 -4.27 22.30
CA ASP A 101 20.89 -4.07 23.20
C ASP A 101 21.07 -2.56 23.52
N SER A 102 20.16 -2.02 24.33
CA SER A 102 20.10 -0.61 24.73
C SER A 102 21.14 -0.32 25.81
N PHE A 103 22.40 -0.10 25.43
CA PHE A 103 23.43 0.45 26.32
C PHE A 103 23.72 1.96 26.03
N GLY A 104 22.67 2.81 26.14
CA GLY A 104 22.69 4.28 26.41
C GLY A 104 23.02 5.28 25.26
N PRO A 105 22.66 6.60 25.36
CA PRO A 105 22.01 7.30 26.49
C PRO A 105 20.59 7.85 26.17
N ASP A 106 19.61 7.26 26.86
CA ASP A 106 18.45 7.83 27.55
C ASP A 106 17.41 8.72 26.84
N SER A 107 17.50 9.03 25.53
CA SER A 107 16.38 9.66 24.80
C SER A 107 15.58 8.66 23.94
N PRO A 108 14.24 8.77 23.91
CA PRO A 108 13.38 8.00 22.99
C PRO A 108 13.79 8.13 21.53
N GLN A 109 14.20 9.34 21.13
CA GLN A 109 14.61 9.63 19.76
C GLN A 109 15.89 8.88 19.39
N TYR A 110 16.84 8.74 20.32
CA TYR A 110 18.07 7.97 20.06
C TYR A 110 17.78 6.49 19.85
N LYS A 111 16.88 5.89 20.64
CA LYS A 111 16.49 4.49 20.50
C LYS A 111 15.76 4.23 19.18
N ALA A 112 14.82 5.12 18.84
CA ALA A 112 14.06 5.03 17.61
C ALA A 112 14.95 5.10 16.35
N VAL A 113 15.92 6.03 16.33
CA VAL A 113 16.92 6.12 15.25
C VAL A 113 17.85 4.90 15.25
N HIS A 114 18.23 4.38 16.41
CA HIS A 114 19.07 3.19 16.50
C HIS A 114 18.41 1.94 15.90
N ALA A 115 17.14 1.68 16.24
CA ALA A 115 16.36 0.60 15.64
C ALA A 115 16.19 0.81 14.13
N TRP A 116 15.94 2.05 13.68
CA TRP A 116 15.88 2.38 12.26
C TRP A 116 17.18 2.03 11.51
N ASP A 117 18.32 2.45 12.06
CA ASP A 117 19.64 2.16 11.51
C ASP A 117 19.96 0.65 11.53
N GLU A 118 19.49 -0.08 12.55
CA GLU A 118 19.58 -1.54 12.61
C GLU A 118 18.82 -2.18 11.44
N GLY A 119 17.58 -1.76 11.19
CA GLY A 119 16.80 -2.19 10.02
C GLY A 119 17.53 -1.96 8.69
N VAL A 120 18.11 -0.76 8.49
CA VAL A 120 18.91 -0.44 7.31
C VAL A 120 20.17 -1.32 7.22
N ALA A 121 20.84 -1.57 8.34
CA ALA A 121 22.04 -2.40 8.40
C ALA A 121 21.74 -3.87 8.04
N PHE A 122 20.62 -4.43 8.50
CA PHE A 122 20.19 -5.79 8.13
C PHE A 122 19.75 -5.88 6.67
N TYR A 123 19.10 -4.83 6.14
CA TYR A 123 18.72 -4.75 4.74
C TYR A 123 19.95 -4.80 3.81
N ALA A 124 20.97 -3.99 4.13
CA ALA A 124 22.20 -3.87 3.35
C ALA A 124 23.14 -5.08 3.55
N GLY A 125 23.43 -5.42 4.80
CA GLY A 125 24.42 -6.41 5.19
C GLY A 125 25.86 -5.90 5.09
N SER A 126 26.73 -6.43 5.97
CA SER A 126 28.11 -5.96 6.13
C SER A 126 29.03 -6.14 4.92
N LEU A 127 28.70 -7.06 4.01
CA LEU A 127 29.51 -7.34 2.82
C LEU A 127 29.22 -6.41 1.64
N GLU A 128 28.20 -5.56 1.73
CA GLU A 128 27.83 -4.62 0.67
C GLU A 128 28.87 -3.49 0.52
N GLY A 129 29.52 -3.12 1.62
CA GLY A 129 30.50 -2.04 1.67
C GLY A 129 29.88 -0.64 1.61
N PRO A 130 30.70 0.43 1.63
CA PRO A 130 30.22 1.80 1.81
C PRO A 130 29.78 2.52 0.53
N ASN A 131 29.96 1.90 -0.65
CA ASN A 131 29.70 2.56 -1.92
C ASN A 131 28.26 2.32 -2.38
N VAL A 132 27.63 3.35 -2.98
CA VAL A 132 26.34 3.20 -3.66
C VAL A 132 26.44 2.17 -4.78
N GLY A 133 25.44 1.27 -4.88
CA GLY A 133 25.47 0.07 -5.74
C GLY A 133 26.22 -1.12 -5.12
N GLY A 134 26.94 -0.87 -4.04
CA GLY A 134 27.51 -1.87 -3.14
C GLY A 134 28.54 -2.80 -3.78
N SER A 135 28.56 -4.04 -3.33
CA SER A 135 29.56 -5.04 -3.68
C SER A 135 28.91 -6.33 -4.12
N SER A 136 29.44 -6.96 -5.17
CA SER A 136 28.96 -8.28 -5.62
C SER A 136 29.14 -9.39 -4.56
N ALA A 137 29.95 -9.13 -3.53
CA ALA A 137 30.11 -9.99 -2.36
C ALA A 137 28.89 -9.98 -1.43
N GLY A 138 28.01 -8.98 -1.52
CA GLY A 138 26.77 -8.86 -0.75
C GLY A 138 25.90 -10.11 -0.77
N LYS A 139 25.06 -10.25 0.27
CA LYS A 139 24.23 -11.44 0.49
C LYS A 139 22.79 -11.14 0.94
N MET A 140 22.52 -9.93 1.42
CA MET A 140 21.20 -9.53 1.93
C MET A 140 20.31 -8.92 0.85
N VAL A 141 19.18 -8.34 1.27
CA VAL A 141 18.09 -7.89 0.41
C VAL A 141 18.54 -6.76 -0.54
N TYR A 142 19.41 -5.86 -0.09
CA TYR A 142 20.03 -4.84 -0.95
C TYR A 142 20.70 -5.46 -2.19
N ARG A 143 21.52 -6.50 -1.97
CA ARG A 143 22.22 -7.17 -3.08
C ARG A 143 21.27 -7.89 -4.01
N LEU A 144 20.17 -8.42 -3.48
CA LEU A 144 19.13 -9.05 -4.28
C LEU A 144 18.53 -8.03 -5.25
N ALA A 145 18.12 -6.86 -4.78
CA ALA A 145 17.55 -5.80 -5.62
C ALA A 145 18.46 -5.44 -6.80
N GLU A 146 19.75 -5.22 -6.55
CA GLU A 146 20.70 -4.94 -7.61
C GLU A 146 20.88 -6.10 -8.61
N LYS A 147 20.79 -7.34 -8.15
CA LYS A 147 20.88 -8.52 -9.05
C LYS A 147 19.62 -8.67 -9.89
N ARG A 148 18.46 -8.31 -9.35
CA ARG A 148 17.19 -8.40 -10.06
C ARG A 148 17.02 -7.26 -11.04
N CYS A 149 17.46 -6.04 -10.71
CA CYS A 149 17.33 -4.91 -11.63
C CYS A 149 17.98 -5.19 -12.99
N ALA A 150 19.18 -5.79 -12.98
CA ALA A 150 19.90 -6.15 -14.20
C ALA A 150 19.21 -7.28 -15.00
N ASN A 151 18.34 -8.08 -14.34
CA ASN A 151 17.57 -9.13 -15.00
C ASN A 151 16.21 -8.62 -15.50
N PHE A 152 15.72 -7.48 -15.00
CA PHE A 152 14.38 -6.98 -15.25
C PHE A 152 14.35 -5.61 -15.95
N ASP A 153 15.52 -5.09 -16.32
CA ASP A 153 15.72 -3.75 -16.89
C ASP A 153 15.18 -2.62 -15.98
N THR A 154 15.31 -2.77 -14.67
CA THR A 154 14.83 -1.82 -13.63
C THR A 154 15.97 -1.18 -12.83
N CYS A 155 17.16 -1.10 -13.41
CA CYS A 155 18.23 -0.24 -12.92
C CYS A 155 18.11 1.16 -13.53
N GLU A 156 18.84 2.14 -12.99
CA GLU A 156 18.81 3.55 -13.45
C GLU A 156 19.04 3.72 -14.97
N SER A 157 19.80 2.83 -15.58
CA SER A 157 20.07 2.81 -17.02
C SER A 157 19.74 1.44 -17.61
N GLY A 158 18.46 1.05 -17.50
CA GLY A 158 17.96 -0.23 -17.98
C GLY A 158 18.51 -1.39 -17.14
N SER A 159 19.44 -2.17 -17.68
CA SER A 159 20.07 -3.29 -16.96
C SER A 159 21.36 -2.92 -16.21
N THR A 160 21.74 -1.64 -16.18
CA THR A 160 23.00 -1.17 -15.59
C THR A 160 22.79 -0.01 -14.62
N GLY A 161 23.69 0.12 -13.65
CA GLY A 161 23.61 1.13 -12.60
C GLY A 161 22.97 0.63 -11.30
N LEU A 162 22.62 1.56 -10.41
CA LEU A 162 21.92 1.28 -9.17
C LEU A 162 20.50 0.75 -9.49
N SER A 163 19.98 -0.20 -8.70
CA SER A 163 18.57 -0.58 -8.84
C SER A 163 17.65 0.57 -8.47
N ASN A 164 16.55 0.74 -9.20
CA ASN A 164 15.54 1.74 -8.85
C ASN A 164 14.98 1.48 -7.44
N VAL A 165 14.80 0.21 -7.07
CA VAL A 165 14.43 -0.22 -5.71
C VAL A 165 15.39 0.35 -4.65
N ASN A 166 16.71 0.13 -4.79
CA ASN A 166 17.66 0.66 -3.80
C ASN A 166 17.74 2.18 -3.82
N LYS A 167 17.61 2.79 -5.00
CA LYS A 167 17.58 4.25 -5.12
C LYS A 167 16.43 4.85 -4.30
N GLU A 168 15.24 4.29 -4.42
CA GLU A 168 14.06 4.73 -3.67
C GLU A 168 14.20 4.43 -2.19
N LEU A 169 14.64 3.21 -1.83
CA LEU A 169 14.84 2.82 -0.44
C LEU A 169 15.86 3.72 0.28
N LEU A 170 16.98 4.06 -0.36
CA LEU A 170 17.97 4.98 0.24
C LEU A 170 17.35 6.36 0.55
N ALA A 171 16.45 6.85 -0.32
CA ALA A 171 15.74 8.09 -0.08
C ALA A 171 14.73 7.96 1.08
N GLU A 172 13.98 6.87 1.15
CA GLU A 172 13.04 6.60 2.24
C GLU A 172 13.74 6.37 3.58
N PHE A 173 14.89 5.66 3.60
CA PHE A 173 15.72 5.49 4.80
C PHE A 173 16.17 6.83 5.38
N THR A 174 16.67 7.73 4.52
CA THR A 174 17.10 9.07 4.93
C THR A 174 15.94 9.90 5.47
N LYS A 175 14.76 9.82 4.83
CA LYS A 175 13.55 10.55 5.28
C LYS A 175 13.02 10.03 6.61
N GLY A 176 12.96 8.72 6.80
CA GLY A 176 12.49 8.12 8.04
C GLY A 176 13.41 8.43 9.21
N GLU A 177 14.73 8.35 9.01
CA GLU A 177 15.73 8.78 10.02
C GLU A 177 15.51 10.24 10.42
N ALA A 178 15.34 11.14 9.44
CA ALA A 178 15.10 12.56 9.71
C ALA A 178 13.82 12.80 10.52
N TYR A 179 12.72 12.10 10.18
CA TYR A 179 11.48 12.19 10.96
C TYR A 179 11.63 11.67 12.39
N LEU A 180 12.38 10.59 12.59
CA LEU A 180 12.67 10.05 13.92
C LEU A 180 13.54 11.00 14.74
N MET A 181 14.57 11.62 14.12
CA MET A 181 15.39 12.65 14.77
C MET A 181 14.57 13.87 15.20
N ASP A 182 13.59 14.27 14.38
CA ASP A 182 12.68 15.38 14.67
C ASP A 182 11.55 15.00 15.64
N GLY A 183 11.44 13.73 16.04
CA GLY A 183 10.36 13.21 16.89
C GLY A 183 8.99 13.17 16.20
N ASN A 184 8.94 13.21 14.87
CA ASN A 184 7.72 13.17 14.07
C ASN A 184 7.29 11.73 13.77
N CYS A 185 6.93 10.98 14.82
CA CYS A 185 6.69 9.53 14.75
C CYS A 185 5.57 9.16 13.76
N SER A 186 4.49 9.94 13.70
CA SER A 186 3.37 9.69 12.78
C SER A 186 3.76 9.75 11.30
N ALA A 187 4.81 10.50 10.96
CA ALA A 187 5.29 10.60 9.57
C ALA A 187 6.14 9.39 9.14
N VAL A 188 6.53 8.51 10.08
CA VAL A 188 7.39 7.34 9.81
C VAL A 188 6.58 6.16 9.29
N ARG A 189 5.33 5.97 9.75
CA ARG A 189 4.47 4.87 9.30
C ARG A 189 4.31 4.81 7.76
N PRO A 190 4.00 5.91 7.05
CA PRO A 190 3.95 5.89 5.58
C PRO A 190 5.30 5.59 4.91
N ILE A 191 6.43 5.89 5.57
CA ILE A 191 7.79 5.59 5.08
C ILE A 191 8.00 4.08 5.14
N VAL A 192 7.66 3.45 6.27
CA VAL A 192 7.75 1.99 6.45
C VAL A 192 6.90 1.26 5.41
N ASP A 193 5.67 1.73 5.16
CA ASP A 193 4.81 1.15 4.12
C ASP A 193 5.45 1.22 2.73
N ARG A 194 6.07 2.35 2.36
CA ARG A 194 6.81 2.47 1.09
C ARG A 194 8.06 1.60 1.04
N ILE A 195 8.77 1.46 2.16
CA ILE A 195 9.92 0.55 2.27
C ILE A 195 9.49 -0.89 2.00
N ILE A 196 8.40 -1.36 2.65
CA ILE A 196 7.90 -2.74 2.48
C ILE A 196 7.50 -3.01 1.02
N LYS A 197 6.82 -2.06 0.38
CA LYS A 197 6.49 -2.11 -1.07
C LYS A 197 7.76 -2.32 -1.90
N GLN A 198 8.76 -1.46 -1.74
CA GLN A 198 10.01 -1.55 -2.49
C GLN A 198 10.82 -2.83 -2.19
N MET A 199 10.83 -3.28 -0.93
CA MET A 199 11.46 -4.55 -0.53
C MET A 199 10.77 -5.79 -1.12
N THR A 200 9.51 -5.67 -1.53
CA THR A 200 8.71 -6.77 -2.11
C THR A 200 9.04 -7.01 -3.57
N VAL A 201 9.31 -5.95 -4.34
CA VAL A 201 9.67 -5.99 -5.77
C VAL A 201 10.74 -7.06 -6.11
N PRO A 202 11.91 -7.11 -5.43
CA PRO A 202 12.93 -8.10 -5.76
C PRO A 202 12.54 -9.56 -5.43
N LEU A 203 11.59 -9.79 -4.52
CA LEU A 203 11.04 -11.12 -4.25
C LEU A 203 10.11 -11.59 -5.37
N VAL A 204 9.27 -10.69 -5.90
CA VAL A 204 8.43 -10.93 -7.08
C VAL A 204 9.30 -11.20 -8.30
N GLN A 205 10.29 -10.33 -8.57
CA GLN A 205 11.26 -10.52 -9.65
C GLN A 205 12.03 -11.85 -9.51
N GLY A 206 12.44 -12.21 -8.29
CA GLY A 206 13.05 -13.51 -7.99
C GLY A 206 12.14 -14.67 -8.40
N SER A 207 10.89 -14.65 -7.94
CA SER A 207 9.88 -15.67 -8.22
C SER A 207 9.63 -15.85 -9.72
N LEU A 208 9.35 -14.75 -10.42
CA LEU A 208 9.08 -14.75 -11.87
C LEU A 208 10.26 -15.30 -12.67
N ARG A 209 11.48 -14.90 -12.31
CA ARG A 209 12.68 -15.38 -13.00
C ARG A 209 12.83 -16.89 -12.87
N TYR A 210 12.58 -17.45 -11.69
CA TYR A 210 12.72 -18.91 -11.49
C TYR A 210 11.55 -19.71 -12.06
N ALA A 211 10.34 -19.15 -12.06
CA ALA A 211 9.21 -19.71 -12.79
C ALA A 211 9.55 -19.84 -14.29
N TYR A 212 10.11 -18.78 -14.89
CA TYR A 212 10.55 -18.80 -16.28
C TYR A 212 11.70 -19.80 -16.52
N LYS A 213 12.76 -19.78 -15.70
CA LYS A 213 13.92 -20.67 -15.88
C LYS A 213 13.53 -22.14 -15.81
N VAL A 214 12.67 -22.53 -14.88
CA VAL A 214 12.31 -23.94 -14.68
C VAL A 214 11.22 -24.36 -15.67
N GLY A 215 10.20 -23.52 -15.85
CA GLY A 215 9.07 -23.77 -16.74
C GLY A 215 9.48 -23.85 -18.21
N SER A 216 10.20 -22.85 -18.70
CA SER A 216 10.56 -22.73 -20.13
C SER A 216 11.87 -23.44 -20.50
N ASP A 217 12.67 -23.86 -19.52
CA ASP A 217 14.01 -24.47 -19.69
C ASP A 217 14.90 -23.78 -20.74
N PRO A 218 15.11 -22.45 -20.65
CA PRO A 218 15.98 -21.76 -21.59
C PRO A 218 17.43 -22.22 -21.39
N VAL A 219 18.11 -22.52 -22.50
CA VAL A 219 19.56 -22.70 -22.51
C VAL A 219 20.20 -21.31 -22.46
N TYR A 220 20.70 -20.91 -21.28
CA TYR A 220 21.54 -19.73 -21.14
C TYR A 220 23.02 -20.14 -21.16
N ASP A 221 23.80 -19.48 -22.02
CA ASP A 221 25.20 -19.83 -22.32
C ASP A 221 26.18 -19.72 -21.13
N ASP A 222 25.78 -19.19 -19.95
CA ASP A 222 26.74 -18.86 -18.88
C ASP A 222 26.31 -19.14 -17.42
N VAL A 223 25.16 -19.80 -17.15
CA VAL A 223 24.70 -20.02 -15.73
C VAL A 223 24.15 -21.42 -15.44
N GLY A 224 24.39 -22.40 -16.31
CA GLY A 224 23.86 -23.76 -16.16
C GLY A 224 22.38 -23.87 -16.55
N THR A 225 21.96 -25.11 -16.82
CA THR A 225 20.64 -25.48 -17.36
C THR A 225 19.48 -24.75 -16.65
N GLY A 226 18.54 -24.22 -17.44
CA GLY A 226 17.38 -23.48 -16.94
C GLY A 226 16.58 -24.31 -15.95
N ARG A 227 16.30 -25.56 -16.31
CA ARG A 227 15.59 -26.54 -15.49
C ARG A 227 16.54 -27.37 -14.65
N SER A 228 16.68 -26.98 -13.39
CA SER A 228 17.46 -27.71 -12.38
C SER A 228 16.79 -27.69 -11.02
N GLN A 229 17.04 -28.72 -10.20
CA GLN A 229 16.54 -28.80 -8.83
C GLN A 229 16.94 -27.57 -7.99
N LYS A 230 18.15 -27.04 -8.23
CA LYS A 230 18.64 -25.80 -7.62
C LYS A 230 17.76 -24.59 -7.98
N ASN A 231 17.46 -24.39 -9.26
CA ASN A 231 16.66 -23.26 -9.72
C ASN A 231 15.20 -23.38 -9.24
N ALA A 232 14.64 -24.60 -9.22
CA ALA A 232 13.31 -24.86 -8.68
C ALA A 232 13.26 -24.55 -7.17
N ALA A 233 14.27 -24.98 -6.43
CA ALA A 233 14.39 -24.68 -5.00
C ALA A 233 14.51 -23.19 -4.71
N GLU A 234 15.32 -22.46 -5.47
CA GLU A 234 15.45 -21.03 -5.31
C GLU A 234 14.12 -20.31 -5.60
N GLY A 235 13.37 -20.75 -6.62
CA GLY A 235 12.01 -20.25 -6.90
C GLY A 235 10.98 -20.54 -5.81
N ALA A 236 11.02 -21.75 -5.22
CA ALA A 236 10.16 -22.11 -4.10
C ALA A 236 10.38 -21.19 -2.89
N VAL A 237 11.63 -20.88 -2.57
CA VAL A 237 11.91 -20.00 -1.43
C VAL A 237 11.52 -18.54 -1.71
N PHE A 238 11.75 -18.03 -2.93
CA PHE A 238 11.31 -16.68 -3.29
C PHE A 238 9.79 -16.55 -3.23
N THR A 239 9.05 -17.56 -3.69
CA THR A 239 7.60 -17.56 -3.58
C THR A 239 7.14 -17.66 -2.12
N ALA A 240 7.74 -18.54 -1.31
CA ALA A 240 7.48 -18.59 0.13
C ALA A 240 7.70 -17.24 0.84
N ALA A 241 8.69 -16.46 0.41
CA ALA A 241 8.97 -15.15 1.00
C ALA A 241 7.89 -14.09 0.70
N VAL A 242 7.12 -14.21 -0.39
CA VAL A 242 6.16 -13.17 -0.84
C VAL A 242 4.70 -13.63 -0.79
N LEU A 243 4.44 -14.94 -0.77
CA LEU A 243 3.09 -15.52 -0.79
C LEU A 243 2.13 -15.00 0.29
N PRO A 244 2.57 -14.69 1.53
CA PRO A 244 1.67 -14.10 2.52
C PRO A 244 1.07 -12.75 2.09
N LEU A 245 1.88 -11.87 1.51
CA LEU A 245 1.43 -10.57 0.99
C LEU A 245 0.50 -10.77 -0.22
N VAL A 246 0.85 -11.69 -1.11
CA VAL A 246 -0.01 -12.03 -2.27
C VAL A 246 -1.35 -12.60 -1.80
N HIS A 247 -1.37 -13.41 -0.75
CA HIS A 247 -2.58 -14.03 -0.22
C HIS A 247 -3.51 -13.01 0.45
N GLU A 248 -2.95 -12.02 1.15
CA GLU A 248 -3.71 -10.88 1.68
C GLU A 248 -4.45 -10.14 0.55
N CYS A 249 -3.77 -9.93 -0.59
CA CYS A 249 -4.37 -9.29 -1.76
C CYS A 249 -5.33 -10.19 -2.55
N ASN A 250 -4.96 -11.45 -2.78
CA ASN A 250 -5.72 -12.39 -3.59
C ASN A 250 -5.34 -13.84 -3.25
N VAL A 251 -6.23 -14.49 -2.49
CA VAL A 251 -6.10 -15.91 -2.08
C VAL A 251 -5.93 -16.85 -3.28
N ALA A 252 -6.65 -16.62 -4.39
CA ALA A 252 -6.59 -17.47 -5.56
C ALA A 252 -5.25 -17.33 -6.30
N ALA A 253 -4.74 -16.11 -6.45
CA ALA A 253 -3.43 -15.85 -7.03
C ALA A 253 -2.31 -16.52 -6.22
N ALA A 254 -2.34 -16.36 -4.89
CA ALA A 254 -1.38 -17.01 -4.00
C ALA A 254 -1.43 -18.54 -4.11
N LYS A 255 -2.64 -19.12 -4.24
CA LYS A 255 -2.78 -20.55 -4.46
C LYS A 255 -2.16 -20.98 -5.80
N THR A 256 -2.44 -20.27 -6.89
CA THR A 256 -1.85 -20.55 -8.21
C THR A 256 -0.33 -20.53 -8.14
N ILE A 257 0.26 -19.46 -7.59
CA ILE A 257 1.72 -19.34 -7.46
C ILE A 257 2.30 -20.47 -6.62
N SER A 258 1.66 -20.80 -5.49
CA SER A 258 2.14 -21.88 -4.62
C SER A 258 2.07 -23.25 -5.29
N ASP A 259 1.00 -23.55 -6.03
CA ASP A 259 0.84 -24.86 -6.68
C ASP A 259 1.82 -25.06 -7.84
N GLU A 260 2.24 -23.97 -8.48
CA GLU A 260 3.22 -23.99 -9.57
C GLU A 260 4.68 -24.02 -9.08
N MET A 261 4.97 -23.49 -7.87
CA MET A 261 6.35 -23.15 -7.48
C MET A 261 6.86 -23.85 -6.20
N LYS A 262 6.03 -24.60 -5.47
CA LYS A 262 6.45 -25.27 -4.22
C LYS A 262 7.50 -26.37 -4.43
N PHE A 263 8.15 -26.76 -3.35
CA PHE A 263 9.09 -27.88 -3.34
C PHE A 263 8.47 -29.21 -3.80
N GLY A 264 9.32 -30.07 -4.37
CA GLY A 264 8.96 -31.44 -4.77
C GLY A 264 8.41 -31.57 -6.20
N LEU A 265 7.91 -30.50 -6.81
CA LEU A 265 7.37 -30.52 -8.18
C LEU A 265 8.44 -30.93 -9.20
N TYR A 266 9.63 -30.33 -9.11
CA TYR A 266 10.76 -30.64 -10.00
C TYR A 266 11.12 -32.13 -9.98
N ASP A 267 11.16 -32.74 -8.81
CA ASP A 267 11.52 -34.15 -8.64
C ASP A 267 10.41 -35.10 -9.19
N GLN A 268 9.18 -34.59 -9.31
CA GLN A 268 8.04 -35.27 -9.93
C GLN A 268 8.01 -35.06 -11.45
N GLY A 269 8.86 -34.18 -11.99
CA GLY A 269 8.86 -33.80 -13.41
C GLY A 269 7.77 -32.80 -13.77
N ASP A 270 7.15 -32.16 -12.77
CA ASP A 270 6.16 -31.10 -12.93
C ASP A 270 6.87 -29.74 -12.88
N TYR A 271 6.64 -28.91 -13.90
CA TYR A 271 7.35 -27.64 -14.07
C TYR A 271 6.35 -26.47 -14.12
N PRO A 272 6.73 -25.29 -13.62
CA PRO A 272 5.82 -24.15 -13.54
C PRO A 272 5.29 -23.69 -14.91
N ASP A 273 4.01 -23.36 -14.99
CA ASP A 273 3.46 -22.50 -16.03
C ASP A 273 3.83 -21.04 -15.72
N PHE A 274 4.88 -20.55 -16.39
CA PHE A 274 5.34 -19.18 -16.24
C PHE A 274 4.25 -18.14 -16.51
N ALA A 275 3.39 -18.34 -17.51
CA ALA A 275 2.36 -17.38 -17.85
C ALA A 275 1.28 -17.30 -16.76
N ALA A 276 0.89 -18.45 -16.18
CA ALA A 276 -0.03 -18.50 -15.06
C ALA A 276 0.56 -17.84 -13.80
N VAL A 277 1.83 -18.12 -13.48
CA VAL A 277 2.52 -17.48 -12.35
C VAL A 277 2.63 -15.97 -12.53
N LYS A 278 3.01 -15.52 -13.74
CA LYS A 278 3.10 -14.09 -14.08
C LYS A 278 1.75 -13.38 -13.93
N ALA A 279 0.70 -13.93 -14.54
CA ALA A 279 -0.65 -13.36 -14.45
C ALA A 279 -1.17 -13.30 -13.00
N ALA A 280 -0.87 -14.32 -12.19
CA ALA A 280 -1.24 -14.34 -10.77
C ALA A 280 -0.54 -13.22 -9.99
N PHE A 281 0.77 -13.02 -10.16
CA PHE A 281 1.48 -11.91 -9.53
C PHE A 281 0.93 -10.54 -9.98
N GLU A 282 0.76 -10.35 -11.28
CA GLU A 282 0.29 -9.09 -11.86
C GLU A 282 -1.10 -8.69 -11.38
N SER A 283 -1.97 -9.67 -11.11
CA SER A 283 -3.30 -9.42 -10.52
C SER A 283 -3.27 -8.87 -9.08
N THR A 284 -2.10 -8.80 -8.45
CA THR A 284 -1.93 -8.33 -7.07
C THR A 284 -1.12 -7.05 -6.93
N TYR A 285 -0.54 -6.52 -8.02
CA TYR A 285 0.39 -5.40 -7.98
C TYR A 285 -0.22 -4.14 -7.36
N ASP A 286 -1.45 -3.77 -7.74
CA ASP A 286 -2.14 -2.60 -7.19
C ASP A 286 -2.30 -2.70 -5.67
N CYS A 287 -2.74 -3.86 -5.16
CA CYS A 287 -2.89 -4.10 -3.72
C CYS A 287 -1.54 -4.16 -2.99
N LEU A 288 -0.51 -4.75 -3.62
CA LEU A 288 0.86 -4.74 -3.10
C LEU A 288 1.49 -3.34 -3.16
N GLY A 289 0.85 -2.36 -3.80
CA GLY A 289 1.35 -1.01 -3.96
C GLY A 289 2.61 -0.93 -4.82
N ILE A 290 2.77 -1.85 -5.77
CA ILE A 290 3.86 -1.88 -6.76
C ILE A 290 3.26 -1.80 -8.16
N THR A 291 4.06 -1.40 -9.14
CA THR A 291 3.62 -1.26 -10.53
C THR A 291 4.33 -2.26 -11.44
N CYS A 292 3.81 -2.43 -12.65
CA CYS A 292 4.50 -3.13 -13.72
C CYS A 292 5.89 -2.56 -14.01
N ALA A 293 6.08 -1.24 -13.88
CA ALA A 293 7.35 -0.58 -14.10
C ALA A 293 8.37 -0.90 -12.99
N ASP A 294 7.91 -1.06 -11.75
CA ASP A 294 8.77 -1.46 -10.62
C ASP A 294 9.30 -2.88 -10.82
N VAL A 295 8.43 -3.79 -11.28
CA VAL A 295 8.81 -5.19 -11.53
C VAL A 295 9.64 -5.32 -12.81
N GLY A 296 9.26 -4.65 -13.89
CA GLY A 296 9.96 -4.68 -15.17
C GLY A 296 9.76 -5.97 -15.98
N GLY A 297 10.58 -6.15 -17.02
CA GLY A 297 10.51 -7.27 -17.96
C GLY A 297 11.80 -8.08 -17.99
N LEU A 298 11.71 -9.41 -18.05
CA LEU A 298 12.88 -10.29 -17.95
C LEU A 298 13.77 -10.18 -19.21
N SER A 299 15.05 -9.81 -19.02
CA SER A 299 16.07 -9.54 -20.06
C SER A 299 17.30 -10.47 -19.93
N PRO A 300 18.13 -10.67 -21.00
CA PRO A 300 18.09 -10.05 -22.33
C PRO A 300 16.97 -10.62 -23.22
N GLY A 301 16.34 -9.75 -24.02
CA GLY A 301 15.44 -10.14 -25.12
C GLY A 301 13.94 -9.98 -24.88
N GLY A 302 13.52 -9.37 -23.75
CA GLY A 302 12.10 -9.18 -23.44
C GLY A 302 11.33 -10.50 -23.33
N VAL A 303 12.00 -11.56 -22.89
CA VAL A 303 11.49 -12.94 -22.96
C VAL A 303 10.27 -13.14 -22.05
N ALA A 304 10.16 -12.28 -21.04
CA ALA A 304 8.89 -11.89 -20.46
C ALA A 304 8.78 -10.38 -20.57
N ALA A 305 7.92 -9.88 -21.45
CA ALA A 305 7.59 -8.47 -21.47
C ALA A 305 7.15 -8.03 -20.07
N ALA A 306 7.51 -6.81 -19.67
CA ALA A 306 6.82 -6.17 -18.56
C ALA A 306 5.31 -6.29 -18.81
N CYS A 307 4.51 -6.47 -17.76
CA CYS A 307 3.08 -6.28 -17.97
C CYS A 307 2.84 -4.92 -18.61
N ASP A 308 1.79 -4.85 -19.42
CA ASP A 308 1.21 -3.56 -19.78
C ASP A 308 0.80 -2.91 -18.47
N GLY A 309 1.63 -2.00 -17.97
CA GLY A 309 1.26 -1.18 -16.84
C GLY A 309 -0.06 -0.51 -17.17
N ALA A 310 -0.92 -0.32 -16.15
CA ALA A 310 -1.87 0.77 -16.24
C ALA A 310 -1.07 1.99 -16.73
N PRO A 311 -1.46 2.59 -17.87
CA PRO A 311 -0.57 3.48 -18.57
C PRO A 311 -0.24 4.67 -17.66
N SER A 312 1.01 5.15 -17.74
CA SER A 312 1.57 6.19 -16.86
C SER A 312 0.57 7.30 -16.59
N CYS A 313 0.30 7.60 -15.32
CA CYS A 313 -0.61 8.67 -14.95
C CYS A 313 -0.16 10.03 -15.51
N LEU A 314 -1.10 10.95 -15.71
CA LEU A 314 -0.76 12.35 -15.99
C LEU A 314 -0.46 13.06 -14.66
N PRO A 315 0.56 13.93 -14.58
CA PRO A 315 0.73 14.84 -13.45
C PRO A 315 -0.58 15.58 -13.17
N ASP A 316 -0.94 15.75 -11.89
CA ASP A 316 -2.22 16.35 -11.46
C ASP A 316 -2.34 17.85 -11.79
N ASP A 317 -1.41 18.38 -12.58
CA ASP A 317 -1.16 19.78 -12.92
C ASP A 317 -2.31 20.46 -13.68
N GLU A 318 -3.26 19.71 -14.27
CA GLU A 318 -4.36 20.29 -15.04
C GLU A 318 -5.72 20.34 -14.29
N LEU A 319 -5.89 19.67 -13.13
CA LEU A 319 -7.14 19.59 -12.33
C LEU A 319 -8.45 19.29 -13.12
N ASP A 320 -8.31 18.95 -14.41
CA ASP A 320 -9.35 18.56 -15.36
C ASP A 320 -9.54 17.04 -15.27
N TYR A 321 -10.34 16.56 -14.33
CA TYR A 321 -10.53 15.13 -14.12
C TYR A 321 -11.46 14.50 -15.16
N ASP A 322 -12.39 15.27 -15.75
CA ASP A 322 -13.35 14.76 -16.75
C ASP A 322 -12.86 14.85 -18.21
N ALA A 323 -11.66 15.43 -18.41
CA ALA A 323 -10.96 15.53 -19.69
C ALA A 323 -11.69 16.38 -20.74
N ASP A 324 -12.56 17.30 -20.31
CA ASP A 324 -13.26 18.21 -21.21
C ASP A 324 -12.40 19.42 -21.63
N GLY A 325 -11.22 19.56 -21.01
CA GLY A 325 -10.24 20.62 -21.29
C GLY A 325 -10.49 21.92 -20.52
N GLU A 326 -11.44 21.95 -19.57
CA GLU A 326 -11.67 23.08 -18.69
C GLU A 326 -11.90 22.64 -17.24
N PHE A 327 -11.13 23.21 -16.30
CA PHE A 327 -11.40 23.04 -14.87
C PHE A 327 -12.72 23.73 -14.44
N ARG A 328 -13.74 22.93 -14.11
CA ARG A 328 -15.09 23.33 -13.73
C ARG A 328 -15.60 22.55 -12.51
N LEU A 329 -16.77 22.95 -12.02
CA LEU A 329 -17.48 22.15 -11.00
C LEU A 329 -17.86 20.74 -11.50
N ALA A 330 -17.85 20.55 -12.82
CA ALA A 330 -18.04 19.24 -13.46
C ALA A 330 -16.95 18.25 -13.06
N ASP A 331 -15.70 18.67 -12.89
CA ASP A 331 -14.59 17.82 -12.45
C ASP A 331 -14.80 17.24 -11.06
N ALA A 332 -15.27 18.06 -10.11
CA ALA A 332 -15.65 17.60 -8.78
C ALA A 332 -16.81 16.59 -8.85
N THR A 333 -17.76 16.83 -9.75
CA THR A 333 -18.88 15.90 -9.96
C THR A 333 -18.39 14.58 -10.56
N PHE A 334 -17.46 14.63 -11.50
CA PHE A 334 -16.84 13.46 -12.12
C PHE A 334 -16.04 12.65 -11.10
N LEU A 335 -15.23 13.31 -10.27
CA LEU A 335 -14.46 12.66 -9.20
C LEU A 335 -15.39 11.93 -8.20
N ALA A 336 -16.52 12.54 -7.84
CA ALA A 336 -17.55 11.89 -7.03
C ALA A 336 -18.17 10.66 -7.72
N GLN A 337 -18.33 10.69 -9.04
CA GLN A 337 -18.80 9.53 -9.82
C GLN A 337 -17.77 8.41 -9.89
N VAL A 338 -16.48 8.74 -9.97
CA VAL A 338 -15.40 7.76 -9.91
C VAL A 338 -15.36 7.07 -8.55
N TRP A 339 -15.44 7.83 -7.45
CA TRP A 339 -15.60 7.28 -6.10
C TRP A 339 -16.81 6.37 -6.00
N ALA A 340 -17.95 6.75 -6.60
CA ALA A 340 -19.17 5.95 -6.62
C ALA A 340 -19.10 4.70 -7.52
N ASN A 341 -17.97 4.48 -8.20
CA ASN A 341 -17.77 3.45 -9.23
C ASN A 341 -18.82 3.52 -10.36
N GLN A 342 -19.22 4.74 -10.72
CA GLN A 342 -20.14 5.03 -11.83
C GLN A 342 -19.40 5.53 -13.08
N SER A 343 -18.19 6.04 -12.90
CA SER A 343 -17.29 6.55 -13.95
C SER A 343 -15.88 6.00 -13.74
N SER A 344 -15.02 6.14 -14.76
CA SER A 344 -13.61 5.71 -14.69
C SER A 344 -12.71 6.74 -15.35
N PHE A 345 -11.51 6.96 -14.80
CA PHE A 345 -10.53 7.88 -15.42
C PHE A 345 -10.07 7.43 -16.80
N THR A 346 -10.17 6.15 -17.13
CA THR A 346 -9.73 5.60 -18.43
C THR A 346 -10.64 5.98 -19.59
N ASN A 347 -11.90 6.37 -19.30
CA ASN A 347 -12.89 6.82 -20.29
C ASN A 347 -13.82 7.86 -19.65
N PRO A 348 -13.32 9.07 -19.36
CA PRO A 348 -14.09 10.07 -18.63
C PRO A 348 -15.23 10.66 -19.47
N SER A 349 -15.10 10.62 -20.81
CA SER A 349 -16.09 11.10 -21.77
C SER A 349 -16.17 10.20 -23.02
N PRO A 350 -17.31 10.13 -23.73
CA PRO A 350 -17.45 9.30 -24.94
C PRO A 350 -16.42 9.65 -26.02
N GLY A 351 -15.51 8.72 -26.31
CA GLY A 351 -14.47 8.89 -27.34
C GLY A 351 -13.21 9.61 -26.86
N VAL A 352 -13.10 9.94 -25.56
CA VAL A 352 -11.90 10.48 -24.94
C VAL A 352 -11.26 9.39 -24.08
N THR A 353 -10.01 9.04 -24.39
CA THR A 353 -9.17 8.16 -23.57
C THR A 353 -8.18 9.05 -22.82
N LYS A 354 -8.34 9.18 -21.50
CA LYS A 354 -7.40 9.88 -20.61
C LYS A 354 -6.72 8.86 -19.69
N LEU A 355 -5.48 9.18 -19.31
CA LEU A 355 -4.73 8.42 -18.31
C LEU A 355 -5.25 8.79 -16.91
N PRO A 356 -5.26 7.86 -15.94
CA PRO A 356 -5.64 8.22 -14.58
C PRO A 356 -4.72 9.32 -14.01
N PRO A 357 -5.23 10.19 -13.11
CA PRO A 357 -4.41 11.15 -12.36
C PRO A 357 -3.37 10.42 -11.50
N CYS A 358 -2.25 11.08 -11.19
CA CYS A 358 -1.14 10.42 -10.49
C CYS A 358 -1.44 10.09 -9.03
N ASN A 359 -2.28 10.90 -8.38
CA ASN A 359 -2.83 10.54 -7.08
C ASN A 359 -4.12 9.72 -7.19
N GLY A 360 -4.51 9.21 -8.36
CA GLY A 360 -5.72 8.39 -8.50
C GLY A 360 -7.03 9.10 -8.13
N GLY A 361 -7.03 10.43 -8.06
CA GLY A 361 -8.16 11.24 -7.61
C GLY A 361 -8.12 11.62 -6.13
N ASP A 362 -7.10 11.18 -5.39
CA ASP A 362 -6.81 11.65 -4.03
C ASP A 362 -6.29 13.10 -4.10
N PHE A 363 -7.23 14.04 -3.94
CA PHE A 363 -6.97 15.46 -4.09
C PHE A 363 -6.29 16.04 -2.85
N ASN A 364 -6.54 15.46 -1.68
CA ASN A 364 -6.00 15.95 -0.42
C ASN A 364 -4.67 15.29 -0.01
N GLY A 365 -4.26 14.23 -0.71
CA GLY A 365 -3.02 13.49 -0.51
C GLY A 365 -3.00 12.64 0.76
N ASP A 366 -4.16 12.24 1.28
CA ASP A 366 -4.27 11.44 2.50
C ASP A 366 -4.15 9.93 2.28
N GLY A 367 -4.07 9.50 1.03
CA GLY A 367 -3.90 8.11 0.60
C GLY A 367 -5.22 7.39 0.29
N ASP A 368 -6.38 8.00 0.54
CA ASP A 368 -7.70 7.42 0.30
C ASP A 368 -8.52 8.27 -0.68
N VAL A 369 -9.05 7.67 -1.74
CA VAL A 369 -10.01 8.35 -2.62
C VAL A 369 -11.41 8.27 -2.03
N ARG A 370 -11.95 9.39 -1.56
CA ARG A 370 -13.25 9.50 -0.88
C ARG A 370 -14.17 10.51 -1.58
N LEU A 371 -15.44 10.59 -1.15
CA LEU A 371 -16.31 11.70 -1.56
C LEU A 371 -15.75 13.06 -1.11
N LEU A 372 -14.92 13.06 -0.06
CA LEU A 372 -14.23 14.24 0.44
C LEU A 372 -13.36 14.92 -0.62
N ASP A 373 -12.62 14.16 -1.43
CA ASP A 373 -11.74 14.71 -2.47
C ASP A 373 -12.52 15.54 -3.49
N ALA A 374 -13.67 15.02 -3.91
CA ALA A 374 -14.61 15.72 -4.78
C ALA A 374 -15.14 17.01 -4.13
N VAL A 375 -15.47 16.99 -2.83
CA VAL A 375 -15.95 18.16 -2.10
C VAL A 375 -14.85 19.23 -1.96
N LEU A 376 -13.61 18.82 -1.69
CA LEU A 376 -12.47 19.73 -1.60
C LEU A 376 -12.13 20.34 -2.97
N LEU A 377 -12.20 19.55 -4.03
CA LEU A 377 -12.04 20.03 -5.40
C LEU A 377 -13.12 21.08 -5.78
N ALA A 378 -14.37 20.84 -5.38
CA ALA A 378 -15.46 21.81 -5.57
C ALA A 378 -15.21 23.12 -4.81
N GLN A 379 -14.73 23.04 -3.57
CA GLN A 379 -14.35 24.22 -2.77
C GLN A 379 -13.20 24.98 -3.41
N TYR A 380 -12.17 24.26 -3.88
CA TYR A 380 -11.04 24.86 -4.58
C TYR A 380 -11.48 25.60 -5.84
N TRP A 381 -12.36 25.00 -6.65
CA TRP A 381 -12.98 25.67 -7.80
C TRP A 381 -13.70 26.95 -7.39
N ALA A 382 -14.52 26.89 -6.34
CA ALA A 382 -15.31 28.04 -5.89
C ALA A 382 -14.43 29.20 -5.40
N LEU A 383 -13.34 28.92 -4.67
CA LEU A 383 -12.41 29.94 -4.17
C LEU A 383 -11.63 30.63 -5.30
N ASN A 384 -11.31 29.90 -6.36
CA ASN A 384 -10.49 30.37 -7.48
C ASN A 384 -11.31 30.89 -8.68
N ASN A 385 -12.63 30.71 -8.68
CA ASN A 385 -13.50 31.24 -9.73
C ASN A 385 -13.69 32.76 -9.58
N PRO A 386 -13.31 33.60 -10.57
CA PRO A 386 -13.43 35.06 -10.48
C PRO A 386 -14.87 35.56 -10.30
N ASN A 387 -15.89 34.74 -10.58
CA ASN A 387 -17.30 35.08 -10.37
C ASN A 387 -17.80 34.90 -8.93
N SER A 388 -17.12 34.12 -8.08
CA SER A 388 -17.52 33.87 -6.68
C SER A 388 -17.15 35.02 -5.74
N ARG A 389 -16.13 35.83 -6.08
CA ARG A 389 -15.65 36.98 -5.29
C ARG A 389 -16.64 38.14 -5.15
N ARG A 390 -17.85 38.06 -5.69
CA ARG A 390 -18.87 39.13 -5.60
C ARG A 390 -19.80 39.05 -4.39
N ARG A 391 -19.57 38.18 -3.40
CA ARG A 391 -20.52 38.01 -2.30
C ARG A 391 -19.91 37.80 -0.91
N ALA A 392 -19.08 38.74 -0.43
CA ALA A 392 -18.90 38.99 1.01
C ALA A 392 -18.13 40.31 1.25
N THR A 393 -18.81 41.46 1.13
CA THR A 393 -18.36 42.70 1.76
C THR A 393 -19.25 42.98 2.96
N ALA A 394 -18.84 42.55 4.15
CA ALA A 394 -19.21 43.16 5.43
C ALA A 394 -18.37 42.59 6.60
N ASN A 395 -17.46 43.43 7.09
CA ASN A 395 -16.97 43.58 8.47
C ASN A 395 -16.16 42.47 9.18
N GLU A 396 -14.85 42.74 9.28
CA GLU A 396 -14.00 42.76 10.50
C GLU A 396 -14.43 41.92 11.71
N TRP A 397 -13.59 40.96 12.13
CA TRP A 397 -12.80 41.15 13.36
C TRP A 397 -11.55 40.25 13.44
N SER A 398 -10.54 40.84 14.06
CA SER A 398 -9.14 40.46 14.24
C SER A 398 -8.87 39.34 15.24
N GLY A 399 -7.82 38.55 15.00
CA GLY A 399 -7.16 37.72 16.03
C GLY A 399 -5.88 37.05 15.51
N ASP A 400 -4.72 37.60 15.86
CA ASP A 400 -3.40 37.00 15.67
C ASP A 400 -3.24 35.69 16.46
N SER A 401 -2.64 34.65 15.86
CA SER A 401 -1.38 34.01 16.31
C SER A 401 -1.14 32.62 15.67
N PRO A 402 0.13 32.17 15.58
CA PRO A 402 0.62 31.19 14.61
C PRO A 402 0.65 29.74 15.15
N GLY A 403 0.56 28.74 14.28
CA GLY A 403 0.76 27.34 14.68
C GLY A 403 0.71 26.33 13.53
N ARG A 404 1.79 25.56 13.39
CA ARG A 404 1.92 24.34 12.57
C ARG A 404 1.10 23.18 13.14
N SER A 405 0.59 22.31 12.28
CA SER A 405 0.78 20.84 12.26
C SER A 405 -0.26 20.21 11.34
N LEU A 406 0.18 19.37 10.40
CA LEU A 406 -0.69 18.46 9.65
C LEU A 406 -0.72 17.13 10.42
N ALA A 407 -1.86 16.83 11.05
CA ALA A 407 -2.18 15.51 11.55
C ALA A 407 -3.44 15.06 10.82
N SER A 408 -3.29 14.02 9.99
CA SER A 408 -4.41 13.26 9.47
C SER A 408 -5.15 12.58 10.64
N THR A 409 -6.44 12.89 10.77
CA THR A 409 -7.56 12.07 11.28
C THR A 409 -8.74 13.02 11.52
N SER A 410 -9.49 13.38 10.48
CA SER A 410 -10.70 14.19 10.63
C SER A 410 -11.96 13.35 10.90
N THR A 411 -11.82 12.12 11.43
CA THR A 411 -12.93 11.27 11.87
C THR A 411 -13.20 11.41 13.37
N HIS A 412 -13.96 12.43 13.76
CA HIS A 412 -14.38 12.63 15.15
C HIS A 412 -15.90 12.66 15.26
N GLY A 413 -16.52 11.53 15.59
CA GLY A 413 -17.97 11.52 15.82
C GLY A 413 -18.60 10.14 15.96
N THR A 414 -19.92 10.12 16.08
CA THR A 414 -20.74 8.92 16.16
C THR A 414 -21.90 9.04 15.18
N ILE A 415 -22.07 8.01 14.35
CA ILE A 415 -23.23 7.87 13.47
C ILE A 415 -24.27 7.00 14.17
N VAL A 416 -25.50 7.47 14.24
CA VAL A 416 -26.62 6.74 14.84
C VAL A 416 -27.69 6.53 13.78
N GLY A 417 -28.03 5.27 13.53
CA GLY A 417 -29.13 4.90 12.64
C GLY A 417 -30.42 4.63 13.41
N ARG A 418 -31.52 5.27 13.02
CA ARG A 418 -32.86 4.97 13.50
C ARG A 418 -33.72 4.44 12.36
N LYS A 419 -34.21 3.20 12.50
CA LYS A 419 -35.11 2.58 11.52
C LYS A 419 -36.54 3.09 11.68
N ASP A 420 -37.21 3.30 10.55
CA ASP A 420 -38.63 3.61 10.44
C ASP A 420 -39.19 2.98 9.15
N GLY A 421 -39.80 1.79 9.29
CA GLY A 421 -40.21 0.98 8.14
C GLY A 421 -39.02 0.62 7.24
N GLN A 422 -39.14 0.86 5.92
CA GLN A 422 -38.08 0.66 4.92
C GLN A 422 -37.06 1.80 4.87
N LYS A 423 -37.03 2.66 5.89
CA LYS A 423 -36.11 3.80 5.96
C LYS A 423 -35.19 3.70 7.16
N MET A 424 -33.99 4.25 7.03
CA MET A 424 -33.09 4.55 8.14
C MET A 424 -32.74 6.03 8.13
N GLN A 425 -33.09 6.72 9.21
CA GLN A 425 -32.62 8.06 9.50
C GLN A 425 -31.22 7.98 10.10
N LEU A 426 -30.26 8.65 9.50
CA LEU A 426 -28.87 8.68 9.94
C LEU A 426 -28.56 10.03 10.59
N PHE A 427 -28.14 9.98 11.85
CA PHE A 427 -27.73 11.13 12.63
C PHE A 427 -26.22 11.13 12.76
N ALA A 428 -25.57 12.23 12.40
CA ALA A 428 -24.14 12.44 12.60
C ALA A 428 -23.94 13.33 13.82
N TYR A 429 -23.22 12.83 14.83
CA TYR A 429 -22.85 13.59 16.02
C TYR A 429 -21.33 13.75 16.06
N SER A 430 -20.87 14.98 16.19
CA SER A 430 -19.44 15.32 16.20
C SER A 430 -19.18 16.56 17.07
N SER A 431 -17.99 16.61 17.67
CA SER A 431 -17.54 17.75 18.49
C SER A 431 -17.30 19.01 17.67
N THR A 432 -17.05 18.86 16.37
CA THR A 432 -16.81 19.93 15.40
C THR A 432 -17.80 19.82 14.25
N PRO A 433 -18.18 20.94 13.61
CA PRO A 433 -18.99 20.90 12.39
C PRO A 433 -18.37 19.99 11.33
N TRP A 434 -19.18 19.20 10.65
CA TRP A 434 -18.74 18.24 9.62
C TRP A 434 -19.02 18.77 8.22
N THR A 435 -18.31 18.25 7.22
CA THR A 435 -18.44 18.61 5.80
C THR A 435 -19.02 17.46 4.98
N THR A 436 -18.60 16.23 5.27
CA THR A 436 -19.13 15.02 4.62
C THR A 436 -19.48 13.95 5.65
N VAL A 437 -20.45 13.11 5.30
CA VAL A 437 -20.81 11.91 6.06
C VAL A 437 -20.94 10.77 5.06
N GLU A 438 -20.19 9.70 5.29
CA GLU A 438 -20.14 8.50 4.46
C GLU A 438 -20.52 7.29 5.32
N VAL A 439 -21.35 6.39 4.80
CA VAL A 439 -21.88 5.25 5.55
C VAL A 439 -21.94 4.02 4.67
N ALA A 440 -21.37 2.92 5.15
CA ALA A 440 -21.58 1.58 4.62
C ALA A 440 -22.61 0.81 5.45
N PHE A 441 -23.37 -0.05 4.77
CA PHE A 441 -24.29 -1.00 5.39
C PHE A 441 -23.84 -2.43 5.14
N ALA A 442 -23.91 -3.27 6.17
CA ALA A 442 -23.60 -4.70 6.06
C ALA A 442 -24.59 -5.40 5.09
N ASP A 443 -25.88 -5.07 5.23
CA ASP A 443 -26.99 -5.69 4.51
C ASP A 443 -28.00 -4.65 4.01
N GLY A 444 -28.80 -5.06 3.01
CA GLY A 444 -29.82 -4.22 2.35
C GLY A 444 -29.34 -3.54 1.07
N GLU A 445 -30.27 -3.14 0.21
CA GLU A 445 -30.00 -2.36 -1.01
C GLU A 445 -30.64 -0.99 -0.92
N ILE A 446 -29.83 0.07 -1.03
CA ILE A 446 -30.26 1.46 -1.04
C ILE A 446 -31.03 1.75 -2.34
N GLU A 447 -32.26 2.25 -2.19
CA GLU A 447 -33.11 2.68 -3.31
C GLU A 447 -32.99 4.19 -3.56
N SER A 448 -33.02 5.00 -2.50
CA SER A 448 -32.90 6.46 -2.59
C SER A 448 -32.44 7.09 -1.29
N VAL A 449 -31.90 8.31 -1.36
CA VAL A 449 -31.37 9.04 -0.21
C VAL A 449 -31.90 10.47 -0.24
N ALA A 450 -32.50 10.91 0.86
CA ALA A 450 -32.85 12.31 1.10
C ALA A 450 -31.78 12.90 2.02
N ALA A 451 -30.88 13.72 1.47
CA ALA A 451 -29.88 14.45 2.24
C ALA A 451 -30.49 15.69 2.90
N GLU A 452 -30.05 16.00 4.11
CA GLU A 452 -30.39 17.24 4.80
C GLU A 452 -29.42 18.37 4.40
N ASN A 453 -29.73 19.60 4.85
CA ASN A 453 -28.91 20.79 4.67
C ASN A 453 -28.63 21.20 3.21
N GLY A 454 -29.39 20.66 2.25
CA GLY A 454 -29.21 20.95 0.83
C GLY A 454 -27.98 20.27 0.21
N LEU A 455 -27.43 19.25 0.88
CA LEU A 455 -26.28 18.49 0.39
C LEU A 455 -26.66 17.53 -0.74
N THR A 456 -25.68 17.16 -1.55
CA THR A 456 -25.85 16.16 -2.60
C THR A 456 -25.59 14.77 -2.01
N ALA A 457 -26.52 13.84 -2.23
CA ALA A 457 -26.33 12.44 -1.90
C ALA A 457 -25.78 11.68 -3.11
N ILE A 458 -24.74 10.88 -2.89
CA ILE A 458 -24.15 9.98 -3.89
C ILE A 458 -24.24 8.55 -3.37
N ILE A 459 -24.88 7.68 -4.15
CA ILE A 459 -25.04 6.25 -3.83
C ILE A 459 -23.98 5.48 -4.61
N HIS A 460 -23.20 4.67 -3.91
CA HIS A 460 -22.18 3.83 -4.52
C HIS A 460 -22.81 2.72 -5.38
N ALA A 461 -22.13 2.26 -6.43
CA ALA A 461 -22.67 1.31 -7.40
C ALA A 461 -23.16 -0.01 -6.80
N ASN A 462 -22.56 -0.46 -5.68
CA ASN A 462 -22.98 -1.65 -4.94
C ASN A 462 -24.30 -1.48 -4.18
N LYS A 463 -24.88 -0.27 -4.14
CA LYS A 463 -26.08 0.11 -3.39
C LYS A 463 -26.01 -0.20 -1.88
N LYS A 464 -24.82 -0.35 -1.32
CA LYS A 464 -24.59 -0.60 0.11
C LYS A 464 -23.85 0.54 0.80
N GLN A 465 -23.39 1.53 0.05
CA GLN A 465 -22.67 2.68 0.57
C GLN A 465 -23.31 3.97 0.04
N VAL A 466 -23.29 5.00 0.88
CA VAL A 466 -23.79 6.34 0.56
C VAL A 466 -22.91 7.40 1.21
N GLY A 467 -22.68 8.48 0.48
CA GLY A 467 -22.06 9.69 1.01
C GLY A 467 -22.93 10.93 0.77
N ILE A 468 -22.84 11.91 1.66
CA ILE A 468 -23.37 13.26 1.44
C ILE A 468 -22.26 14.30 1.56
N GLY A 469 -22.30 15.33 0.72
CA GLY A 469 -21.30 16.39 0.72
C GLY A 469 -21.70 17.60 -0.12
N ASP A 470 -21.00 18.72 0.08
CA ASP A 470 -21.22 19.98 -0.63
C ASP A 470 -20.42 20.03 -1.94
N LEU A 471 -21.03 19.50 -3.00
CA LEU A 471 -20.47 19.58 -4.36
C LEU A 471 -20.77 20.92 -5.05
N SER A 472 -21.31 21.93 -4.35
CA SER A 472 -21.44 23.29 -4.90
C SER A 472 -20.18 24.14 -4.67
N GLY A 473 -19.29 23.68 -3.79
CA GLY A 473 -18.07 24.38 -3.41
C GLY A 473 -18.27 25.53 -2.43
N SER A 474 -19.43 25.62 -1.76
CA SER A 474 -19.69 26.71 -0.80
C SER A 474 -18.81 26.64 0.45
N GLY A 475 -18.24 25.46 0.75
CA GLY A 475 -17.44 25.22 1.95
C GLY A 475 -18.29 25.16 3.22
N ALA A 476 -19.59 24.89 3.08
CA ALA A 476 -20.50 24.79 4.20
C ALA A 476 -20.07 23.67 5.16
N THR A 477 -20.20 23.96 6.45
CA THR A 477 -20.05 22.97 7.51
C THR A 477 -21.38 22.84 8.25
N HIS A 478 -21.63 21.66 8.81
CA HIS A 478 -22.91 21.29 9.36
C HIS A 478 -22.78 20.85 10.81
N PRO A 479 -23.70 21.27 11.71
CA PRO A 479 -23.68 20.84 13.08
C PRO A 479 -24.12 19.37 13.22
N SER A 480 -23.90 18.82 14.42
CA SER A 480 -24.48 17.53 14.79
C SER A 480 -26.00 17.49 14.59
N GLY A 481 -26.53 16.40 14.05
CA GLY A 481 -27.97 16.25 13.82
C GLY A 481 -28.32 15.21 12.76
N LEU A 482 -29.57 15.26 12.28
CA LEU A 482 -30.01 14.43 11.14
C LEU A 482 -29.20 14.84 9.91
N ALA A 483 -28.51 13.87 9.32
CA ALA A 483 -27.64 14.08 8.15
C ALA A 483 -28.34 13.65 6.86
N MET A 484 -28.98 12.48 6.88
CA MET A 484 -29.71 11.95 5.73
C MET A 484 -30.76 10.91 6.15
N THR A 485 -31.73 10.68 5.28
CA THR A 485 -32.67 9.56 5.36
C THR A 485 -32.45 8.63 4.17
N VAL A 486 -32.06 7.39 4.45
CA VAL A 486 -31.82 6.35 3.45
C VAL A 486 -33.09 5.50 3.33
N THR A 487 -33.60 5.32 2.12
CA THR A 487 -34.70 4.40 1.81
C THR A 487 -34.14 3.16 1.14
N PHE A 488 -34.46 1.99 1.69
CA PHE A 488 -34.04 0.69 1.17
C PHE A 488 -35.12 0.11 0.26
N SER A 489 -34.69 -0.78 -0.63
CA SER A 489 -35.57 -1.46 -1.59
C SER A 489 -36.69 -2.20 -0.85
N PRO A 490 -37.92 -2.28 -1.40
CA PRO A 490 -39.09 -2.85 -0.71
C PRO A 490 -38.91 -4.28 -0.19
N ASP A 491 -38.05 -5.07 -0.85
CA ASP A 491 -37.76 -6.47 -0.50
C ASP A 491 -36.66 -6.62 0.56
N THR A 492 -36.09 -5.50 1.04
CA THR A 492 -35.03 -5.52 2.06
C THR A 492 -35.58 -5.97 3.40
N ASP A 493 -34.94 -6.98 4.00
CA ASP A 493 -35.16 -7.34 5.40
C ASP A 493 -34.49 -6.29 6.31
N MET A 494 -35.29 -5.34 6.78
CA MET A 494 -34.80 -4.27 7.64
C MET A 494 -34.28 -4.77 8.98
N ASP A 495 -34.59 -5.99 9.43
CA ASP A 495 -34.04 -6.54 10.68
C ASP A 495 -32.60 -7.00 10.55
N SER A 496 -32.08 -7.21 9.32
CA SER A 496 -30.67 -7.52 9.06
C SER A 496 -29.82 -6.26 8.82
N VAL A 497 -30.40 -5.19 8.26
CA VAL A 497 -29.68 -3.94 7.96
C VAL A 497 -28.97 -3.36 9.19
N ARG A 498 -27.65 -3.24 9.15
CA ARG A 498 -26.82 -2.58 10.18
C ARG A 498 -25.84 -1.65 9.50
N ILE A 499 -25.51 -0.54 10.18
CA ILE A 499 -24.36 0.29 9.80
C ILE A 499 -23.11 -0.55 10.04
N ASP A 500 -22.26 -0.65 9.03
CA ASP A 500 -20.97 -1.31 9.12
C ASP A 500 -19.92 -0.30 9.59
N PHE A 501 -19.65 -0.31 10.89
CA PHE A 501 -18.61 0.55 11.50
C PHE A 501 -17.19 0.00 11.30
N SER A 502 -17.03 -1.22 10.77
CA SER A 502 -15.71 -1.78 10.42
C SER A 502 -15.26 -1.39 9.02
N SER A 503 -16.19 -0.92 8.19
CA SER A 503 -15.91 -0.40 6.86
C SER A 503 -15.17 0.93 6.94
N GLU A 504 -14.04 1.04 6.23
CA GLU A 504 -13.23 2.27 6.10
C GLU A 504 -13.99 3.45 5.46
N VAL A 505 -15.06 3.15 4.71
CA VAL A 505 -16.01 4.13 4.15
C VAL A 505 -16.88 4.80 5.22
N THR A 506 -17.16 4.15 6.36
CA THR A 506 -18.08 4.71 7.35
C THR A 506 -17.38 5.79 8.18
N ALA A 507 -17.61 7.05 7.84
CA ALA A 507 -16.89 8.19 8.38
C ALA A 507 -17.75 9.45 8.53
N ILE A 508 -17.44 10.26 9.53
CA ILE A 508 -17.82 11.68 9.60
C ILE A 508 -16.55 12.46 9.37
N VAL A 509 -16.54 13.36 8.39
CA VAL A 509 -15.34 14.12 8.02
C VAL A 509 -15.53 15.59 8.33
N HIS A 510 -14.49 16.23 8.87
CA HIS A 510 -14.46 17.66 9.20
C HIS A 510 -13.72 18.51 8.17
N ALA A 511 -14.01 19.81 8.18
CA ALA A 511 -13.28 20.79 7.38
C ALA A 511 -11.79 20.82 7.79
N ILE A 512 -10.89 20.66 6.81
CA ILE A 512 -9.44 20.79 6.98
C ILE A 512 -9.06 22.27 6.82
N ALA A 513 -8.10 22.75 7.61
CA ALA A 513 -7.57 24.10 7.49
C ALA A 513 -6.81 24.26 6.15
N GLN A 514 -7.41 25.00 5.21
CA GLN A 514 -6.84 25.58 3.97
C GLN A 514 -6.02 24.63 3.08
N VAL A 515 -6.59 24.31 1.91
CA VAL A 515 -5.96 23.63 0.76
C VAL A 515 -4.64 24.33 0.41
N GLN A 516 -3.55 23.55 0.29
CA GLN A 516 -2.23 24.05 -0.10
C GLN A 516 -2.30 24.82 -1.43
N ASP A 517 -1.53 25.92 -1.51
CA ASP A 517 -1.21 26.61 -2.77
C ASP A 517 -0.52 25.61 -3.73
N VAL A 518 -1.30 24.94 -4.59
CA VAL A 518 -0.77 24.30 -5.80
C VAL A 518 -0.63 25.40 -6.85
N GLY A 519 0.34 26.29 -6.64
CA GLY A 519 0.64 27.37 -7.56
C GLY A 519 1.37 26.83 -8.80
N PRO A 520 1.10 27.39 -10.01
CA PRO A 520 1.89 27.05 -11.19
C PRO A 520 3.31 27.56 -10.99
N GLY A 521 4.30 26.68 -11.05
CA GLY A 521 5.69 27.08 -11.19
C GLY A 521 5.81 28.03 -12.39
N PRO A 522 6.43 29.22 -12.24
CA PRO A 522 6.41 30.21 -13.31
C PRO A 522 7.22 29.70 -14.51
N ALA A 523 6.53 29.45 -15.61
CA ALA A 523 7.14 29.46 -16.93
C ALA A 523 7.69 30.86 -17.20
N GLY A 524 9.02 31.00 -17.25
CA GLY A 524 9.67 32.30 -17.41
C GLY A 524 11.18 32.22 -17.67
N LEU A 525 11.54 31.83 -18.89
CA LEU A 525 12.58 32.44 -19.74
C LEU A 525 13.46 33.56 -19.12
N LEU A 526 14.80 33.39 -19.16
CA LEU A 526 15.84 34.28 -19.73
C LEU A 526 17.20 34.20 -18.98
N PHE A 527 18.27 34.00 -19.77
CA PHE A 527 19.68 34.45 -19.64
C PHE A 527 20.18 34.94 -18.26
N HIS A 528 21.29 34.41 -17.70
CA HIS A 528 22.65 34.55 -18.25
C HIS A 528 23.63 33.55 -17.64
#